data_AF-A0A1G6LB05-F1
#
_entry.id   AF-A0A1G6LB05-F1
#
_cell.length_a   1.000
_cell.length_b   1.000
_cell.length_c   1.000
_cell.angle_alpha   90.00
_cell.angle_beta   90.00
_cell.angle_gamma   90.00
#
_symmetry.space_group_name_H-M   'P 1'
#
loop_
_entity.id
_entity.type
_entity.pdbx_description
1 polymer ?
#
loop_
_entity_poly.entity_id
_entity_poly.type
_entity_poly.pdbx_seq_one_letter_code
_entity_poly.pdbx_strand_id
1 'polypeptide(L)'
;MAITNERLAGYTFLALLYEDEYFPDHVLDRGTAVLRALCERIEAERPADLAALYALTAVATEAFNDLEAAFEEAGSEIETVAREEIGEAFWVIATAYGFADADPEELIARREW
;
A
#
# COMPACT_ATOMS: atom_id res chain seq x y z
N MET A 1 -14.98 4.53 -4.52
CA MET A 1 -15.98 5.04 -3.54
C MET A 1 -15.20 5.74 -2.45
N ALA A 2 -15.67 6.82 -1.82
CA ALA A 2 -14.88 7.40 -0.71
C ALA A 2 -14.73 6.37 0.44
N ILE A 3 -13.51 6.24 0.97
CA ILE A 3 -13.18 5.38 2.13
C ILE A 3 -14.06 5.80 3.31
N THR A 4 -14.78 4.86 3.91
CA THR A 4 -15.68 5.10 5.04
C THR A 4 -15.01 4.90 6.40
N ASN A 5 -13.91 4.15 6.45
CA ASN A 5 -13.08 4.03 7.64
C ASN A 5 -12.46 5.39 8.00
N GLU A 6 -12.92 6.04 9.07
CA GLU A 6 -12.50 7.39 9.45
C GLU A 6 -11.00 7.51 9.69
N ARG A 7 -10.36 6.45 10.22
CA ARG A 7 -8.91 6.42 10.45
C ARG A 7 -8.16 6.49 9.12
N LEU A 8 -8.57 5.69 8.13
CA LEU A 8 -7.90 5.60 6.84
C LEU A 8 -8.29 6.71 5.87
N ALA A 9 -9.50 7.26 6.00
CA ALA A 9 -9.97 8.39 5.18
C ALA A 9 -9.07 9.62 5.36
N GLY A 10 -8.65 9.90 6.60
CA GLY A 10 -7.72 10.99 6.94
C GLY A 10 -6.24 10.58 6.99
N TYR A 11 -5.90 9.32 6.69
CA TYR A 11 -4.52 8.85 6.76
C TYR A 11 -3.69 9.36 5.57
N THR A 12 -2.49 9.85 5.86
CA THR A 12 -1.50 10.24 4.85
C THR A 12 -0.55 9.07 4.63
N PHE A 13 -0.77 8.33 3.55
CA PHE A 13 0.12 7.24 3.16
C PHE A 13 1.43 7.76 2.59
N LEU A 14 2.51 7.00 2.79
CA LEU A 14 3.86 7.27 2.26
C LEU A 14 4.41 8.65 2.67
N ALA A 15 3.96 9.17 3.81
CA ALA A 15 4.26 10.54 4.26
C ALA A 15 5.77 10.79 4.36
N LEU A 16 6.53 9.80 4.85
CA LEU A 16 7.98 9.89 4.93
C LEU A 16 8.63 10.02 3.55
N LEU A 17 8.11 9.32 2.54
CA LEU A 17 8.65 9.37 1.18
C LEU A 17 8.38 10.73 0.52
N TYR A 18 7.24 11.35 0.78
CA TYR A 18 6.95 12.72 0.29
C TYR A 18 7.85 13.80 0.91
N GLU A 19 8.53 13.50 2.03
CA GLU A 19 9.47 14.44 2.65
C GLU A 19 10.88 14.38 2.03
N ASP A 20 11.15 13.40 1.17
CA ASP A 20 12.44 13.18 0.53
C ASP A 20 12.34 13.39 -0.99
N GLU A 21 13.08 14.38 -1.51
CA GLU A 21 13.13 14.73 -2.94
C GLU A 21 13.66 13.59 -3.83
N TYR A 22 14.26 12.55 -3.25
CA TYR A 22 14.62 11.34 -3.97
C TYR A 22 13.40 10.59 -4.51
N PHE A 23 12.24 10.68 -3.85
CA PHE A 23 11.02 10.03 -4.29
C PHE A 23 10.13 11.00 -5.08
N PRO A 24 9.84 10.70 -6.36
CA PRO A 24 9.03 11.58 -7.19
C PRO A 24 7.56 11.57 -6.76
N ASP A 25 7.04 12.75 -6.36
CA ASP A 25 5.64 12.96 -5.96
C ASP A 25 4.62 12.31 -6.91
N HIS A 26 4.82 12.45 -8.23
CA HIS A 26 3.90 11.92 -9.23
C HIS A 26 3.83 10.38 -9.27
N VAL A 27 4.87 9.68 -8.80
CA VAL A 27 4.86 8.21 -8.64
C VAL A 27 4.30 7.85 -7.26
N LEU A 28 4.64 8.61 -6.22
CA LEU A 28 4.04 8.45 -4.88
C LEU A 28 2.53 8.65 -4.88
N ASP A 29 2.02 9.57 -5.70
CA ASP A 29 0.58 9.77 -5.94
C ASP A 29 -0.09 8.50 -6.44
N ARG A 30 0.59 7.77 -7.33
CA ARG A 30 0.10 6.48 -7.86
C ARG A 30 0.15 5.40 -6.78
N GLY A 31 1.21 5.32 -5.99
CA GLY A 31 1.29 4.41 -4.83
C GLY A 31 0.20 4.68 -3.80
N THR A 32 -0.06 5.96 -3.51
CA THR A 32 -1.15 6.39 -2.64
C THR A 32 -2.51 5.99 -3.20
N ALA A 33 -2.70 6.13 -4.52
CA ALA A 33 -3.93 5.70 -5.18
C ALA A 33 -4.14 4.17 -5.09
N VAL A 34 -3.07 3.37 -5.20
CA VAL A 34 -3.11 1.91 -5.00
C VAL A 34 -3.57 1.57 -3.57
N LEU A 35 -2.99 2.21 -2.55
CA LEU A 35 -3.34 1.99 -1.15
C LEU A 35 -4.78 2.41 -0.84
N ARG A 36 -5.24 3.54 -1.40
CA ARG A 36 -6.63 3.98 -1.28
C ARG A 36 -7.59 3.01 -1.97
N ALA A 37 -7.25 2.54 -3.18
CA ALA A 37 -8.05 1.55 -3.89
C ALA A 37 -8.15 0.23 -3.11
N LEU A 38 -7.08 -0.21 -2.45
CA LEU A 38 -7.11 -1.37 -1.55
C LEU A 38 -8.11 -1.18 -0.41
N CYS A 39 -8.12 0.00 0.24
CA CYS A 39 -9.10 0.33 1.29
C CYS A 39 -10.53 0.24 0.75
N GLU A 40 -10.80 0.85 -0.40
CA GLU A 40 -12.12 0.83 -1.04
C GLU A 40 -12.57 -0.60 -1.36
N ARG A 41 -11.66 -1.46 -1.84
CA ARG A 41 -11.94 -2.86 -2.14
C ARG A 41 -12.23 -3.67 -0.88
N ILE A 42 -11.47 -3.49 0.20
CA ILE A 42 -11.74 -4.15 1.47
C ILE A 42 -13.14 -3.79 1.99
N GLU A 43 -13.54 -2.52 1.90
CA GLU A 43 -14.88 -2.08 2.32
C GLU A 43 -16.01 -2.63 1.45
N ALA A 44 -15.78 -2.73 0.14
CA ALA A 44 -16.74 -3.25 -0.81
C ALA A 44 -16.89 -4.78 -0.72
N GLU A 45 -15.78 -5.50 -0.64
CA GLU A 45 -15.72 -6.96 -0.69
C GLU A 45 -15.87 -7.61 0.69
N ARG A 46 -15.54 -6.89 1.77
CA ARG A 46 -15.63 -7.34 3.18
C ARG A 46 -15.03 -8.73 3.38
N PRO A 47 -13.69 -8.90 3.22
CA PRO A 47 -13.04 -10.19 3.36
C PRO A 47 -13.37 -10.82 4.72
N ALA A 48 -13.68 -12.12 4.73
CA ALA A 48 -14.10 -12.84 5.93
C ALA A 48 -12.93 -13.36 6.77
N ASP A 49 -11.75 -13.48 6.17
CA ASP A 49 -10.55 -14.06 6.77
C ASP A 49 -9.26 -13.49 6.15
N LEU A 50 -8.11 -13.91 6.71
CA LEU A 50 -6.79 -13.49 6.25
C LEU A 50 -6.49 -13.95 4.82
N ALA A 51 -6.99 -15.11 4.40
CA ALA A 51 -6.75 -15.59 3.04
C ALA A 51 -7.44 -14.70 2.00
N ALA A 52 -8.68 -14.27 2.29
CA ALA A 52 -9.39 -13.30 1.47
C ALA A 52 -8.72 -11.92 1.49
N LEU A 53 -8.21 -11.47 2.64
CA LEU A 53 -7.43 -10.23 2.72
C LEU A 53 -6.16 -10.31 1.87
N TYR A 54 -5.36 -11.38 1.99
CA TYR A 54 -4.11 -11.53 1.25
C TYR A 54 -4.32 -11.61 -0.26
N ALA A 55 -5.45 -12.13 -0.73
CA ALA A 55 -5.80 -12.06 -2.13
C ALA A 55 -6.02 -10.62 -2.63
N LEU A 56 -6.55 -9.73 -1.78
CA LEU A 56 -6.70 -8.31 -2.10
C LEU A 56 -5.37 -7.57 -2.05
N THR A 57 -4.55 -7.84 -1.03
CA THR A 57 -3.25 -7.20 -0.89
C THR A 57 -2.28 -7.62 -1.98
N ALA A 58 -2.32 -8.89 -2.42
CA ALA A 58 -1.55 -9.37 -3.57
C ALA A 58 -1.72 -8.50 -4.82
N VAL A 59 -2.96 -8.12 -5.15
CA VAL A 59 -3.24 -7.24 -6.30
C VAL A 59 -2.66 -5.84 -6.10
N ALA A 60 -2.72 -5.31 -4.88
CA ALA A 60 -2.12 -4.01 -4.57
C ALA A 60 -0.58 -4.08 -4.63
N THR A 61 0.03 -5.16 -4.14
CA THR A 61 1.48 -5.38 -4.21
C THR A 61 1.96 -5.52 -5.66
N GLU A 62 1.24 -6.25 -6.49
CA GLU A 62 1.53 -6.35 -7.94
C GLU A 62 1.46 -4.96 -8.61
N ALA A 63 0.48 -4.12 -8.23
CA ALA A 63 0.42 -2.76 -8.73
C ALA A 63 1.60 -1.87 -8.27
N PHE A 64 2.22 -2.16 -7.12
CA PHE A 64 3.47 -1.51 -6.71
C PHE A 64 4.68 -2.01 -7.51
N ASN A 65 4.73 -3.29 -7.88
CA ASN A 65 5.79 -3.80 -8.77
C ASN A 65 5.78 -3.05 -10.12
N ASP A 66 4.59 -2.73 -10.64
CA ASP A 66 4.44 -1.92 -11.86
C ASP A 66 4.92 -0.46 -11.70
N LEU A 67 5.08 0.03 -10.46
CA LEU A 67 5.62 1.37 -10.18
C LEU A 67 7.15 1.41 -10.17
N GLU A 68 7.85 0.27 -10.02
CA GLU A 68 9.31 0.21 -9.99
C GLU A 68 9.90 0.91 -11.22
N ALA A 69 9.43 0.57 -12.41
CA ALA A 69 9.90 1.17 -13.66
C ALA A 69 9.64 2.69 -13.73
N ALA A 70 8.58 3.17 -13.09
CA ALA A 70 8.28 4.60 -13.04
C ALA A 70 9.20 5.35 -12.04
N PHE A 71 9.57 4.71 -10.93
CA PHE A 71 10.62 5.23 -10.06
C PHE A 71 11.95 5.28 -10.80
N GLU A 72 12.35 4.21 -11.48
CA GLU A 72 13.59 4.14 -12.25
C GLU A 72 13.67 5.21 -13.35
N GLU A 73 12.59 5.41 -14.12
CA GLU A 73 12.52 6.44 -15.16
C GLU A 73 12.70 7.86 -14.59
N ALA A 74 12.27 8.07 -13.34
CA ALA A 74 12.42 9.32 -12.61
C ALA A 74 13.76 9.43 -11.85
N GLY A 75 14.66 8.44 -11.97
CA GLY A 75 15.96 8.43 -11.28
C GLY A 75 15.86 8.07 -9.79
N SER A 76 14.80 7.37 -9.40
CA SER A 76 14.48 6.88 -8.06
C SER A 76 14.36 5.36 -8.08
N GLU A 77 14.10 4.73 -6.93
CA GLU A 77 13.91 3.28 -6.81
C GLU A 77 13.06 2.95 -5.57
N ILE A 78 12.46 1.75 -5.52
CA ILE A 78 11.84 1.26 -4.28
C ILE A 78 12.95 0.69 -3.38
N GLU A 79 13.73 1.58 -2.76
CA GLU A 79 14.80 1.24 -1.83
C GLU A 79 14.26 0.93 -0.42
N THR A 80 15.15 0.58 0.51
CA THR A 80 14.80 0.11 1.87
C THR A 80 13.77 0.98 2.61
N VAL A 81 13.91 2.31 2.62
CA VAL A 81 12.94 3.20 3.27
C VAL A 81 11.57 3.13 2.57
N ALA A 82 11.54 3.15 1.24
CA ALA A 82 10.30 2.95 0.48
C ALA A 82 9.65 1.59 0.77
N ARG A 83 10.44 0.52 0.87
CA ARG A 83 9.96 -0.83 1.21
C ARG A 83 9.30 -0.89 2.58
N GLU A 84 9.95 -0.28 3.57
CA GLU A 84 9.46 -0.22 4.94
C GLU A 84 8.16 0.59 5.02
N GLU A 85 8.12 1.78 4.40
CA GLU A 85 6.92 2.64 4.37
C GLU A 85 5.73 1.98 3.65
N ILE A 86 5.99 1.32 2.52
CA ILE A 86 4.94 0.57 1.81
C ILE A 86 4.46 -0.60 2.68
N GLY A 87 5.37 -1.39 3.25
CA GLY A 87 5.00 -2.50 4.15
C GLY A 87 4.17 -2.05 5.36
N GLU A 88 4.59 -0.96 6.02
CA GLU A 88 3.85 -0.36 7.12
C GLU A 88 2.46 0.11 6.68
N ALA A 89 2.32 0.73 5.51
CA ALA A 89 1.02 1.13 4.98
C ALA A 89 0.05 -0.06 4.83
N PHE A 90 0.53 -1.20 4.31
CA PHE A 90 -0.29 -2.43 4.22
C PHE A 90 -0.70 -2.93 5.61
N TRP A 91 0.22 -2.93 6.57
CA TRP A 91 -0.07 -3.35 7.94
C TRP A 91 -1.08 -2.43 8.65
N VAL A 92 -0.96 -1.11 8.47
CA VAL A 92 -1.91 -0.12 8.99
C VAL A 92 -3.30 -0.35 8.40
N ILE A 93 -3.40 -0.60 7.09
CA ILE A 93 -4.67 -0.91 6.42
C ILE A 93 -5.29 -2.18 7.01
N ALA A 94 -4.54 -3.29 7.06
CA ALA A 94 -5.03 -4.57 7.58
C ALA A 94 -5.55 -4.42 9.01
N THR A 95 -4.75 -3.80 9.89
CA THR A 95 -5.10 -3.57 11.29
C THR A 95 -6.33 -2.67 11.43
N ALA A 96 -6.44 -1.61 10.62
CA ALA A 96 -7.59 -0.69 10.65
C ALA A 96 -8.90 -1.35 10.20
N TYR A 97 -8.85 -2.42 9.40
CA TYR A 97 -10.01 -3.23 9.02
C TYR A 97 -10.22 -4.47 9.90
N GLY A 98 -9.50 -4.58 11.02
CA GLY A 98 -9.71 -5.62 12.04
C GLY A 98 -8.85 -6.87 11.89
N PHE A 99 -7.86 -6.88 10.99
CA PHE A 99 -6.93 -7.98 10.78
C PHE A 99 -5.61 -7.74 11.52
N ALA A 100 -5.67 -7.57 12.84
CA ALA A 100 -4.49 -7.30 13.67
C ALA A 100 -3.48 -8.45 13.70
N ASP A 101 -3.93 -9.67 13.43
CA ASP A 101 -3.10 -10.89 13.37
C ASP A 101 -2.55 -11.18 11.96
N ALA A 102 -2.70 -10.25 11.01
CA ALA A 102 -2.13 -10.39 9.68
C ALA A 102 -0.59 -10.38 9.75
N ASP A 103 0.03 -11.30 9.02
CA ASP A 103 1.48 -11.38 8.88
C ASP A 103 1.95 -10.28 7.91
N PRO A 104 2.81 -9.34 8.34
CA PRO A 104 3.35 -8.30 7.48
C PRO A 104 4.01 -8.83 6.20
N GLU A 105 4.69 -9.97 6.26
CA GLU A 105 5.34 -10.55 5.08
C GLU A 105 4.33 -11.12 4.08
N GLU A 106 3.23 -11.69 4.57
CA GLU A 106 2.15 -12.21 3.72
C GLU A 106 1.35 -11.07 3.05
N LEU A 107 1.17 -9.93 3.75
CA LEU A 107 0.48 -8.77 3.19
C LEU A 107 1.14 -8.25 1.91
N ILE A 108 2.47 -8.37 1.81
CA ILE A 108 3.26 -7.93 0.65
C ILE A 108 4.02 -9.10 -0.02
N ALA A 109 3.51 -10.32 0.08
CA ALA A 109 4.19 -11.53 -0.40
C ALA A 109 4.51 -11.54 -1.91
N ARG A 110 3.78 -10.74 -2.70
CA ARG A 110 3.96 -10.63 -4.15
C ARG A 110 4.96 -9.57 -4.59
N ARG A 111 5.66 -8.92 -3.65
CA ARG A 111 6.61 -7.86 -3.97
C ARG A 111 7.79 -8.43 -4.77
N GLU A 112 8.19 -7.70 -5.79
CA GLU A 112 9.41 -7.99 -6.57
C GLU A 112 10.53 -6.97 -6.30
N TRP A 113 10.22 -5.96 -5.48
CA TRP A 113 11.13 -4.93 -5.01
C TRP A 113 11.92 -5.33 -3.77
#